data_AF-A0A448ZXL9-F1
#
_entry.id   AF-A0A448ZXL9-F1
#
_cell.length_a   1.000
_cell.length_b   1.000
_cell.length_c   1.000
_cell.angle_alpha   90.00
_cell.angle_beta   90.00
_cell.angle_gamma   90.00
#
_symmetry.space_group_name_H-M   'P 1'
#
loop_
_entity.id
_entity.type
_entity.pdbx_description
1 polymer ?
#
loop_
_entity_poly.entity_id
_entity_poly.type
_entity_poly.pdbx_seq_one_letter_code
_entity_poly.pdbx_strand_id
1 'polypeptide(L)'
;MDIMVKLVDKWKAVSESSWIMWVQIAVFCLTLILAFVTGFTKGPVVLIFVGVFLIGGWLIALGISKPIAAAIAKKVDLNKYMGKYGGEDFTNVFIKTLSSFLLFLITSIFAFISLIFMRVFRKLIKKPLEKRKENNKSTIGLRLAGGLIAPIAALPLASFSANVVGIAAKPESGVSKALNGMQKFLTFKQMSALSQYSPGLISVATLAADYLKNGSNDDSIFGSINTYFQQFFNQDNYSFKGIPNNIAINAKGEPTGDIDVEFYFSLKKVDSAGNVEYNKIKYFTDSDPSTVQKIINNFTRTEESFKIFEMILKRIDTVIYKDGKPEIEKYIENIDNAFKPDVGGHQLNFKANFSNIKVFLEPWQKIVIANDEYRQKVKWLILNIAGIANVQLPQTQEQLNESDAKGKVRYIFESMFDQFITKQK
;
A
#
# COMPACT_ATOMS: atom_id res chain seq x y z
N MET A 1 -23.90 12.49 -1.78
CA MET A 1 -22.86 12.49 -2.82
C MET A 1 -21.81 13.57 -2.55
N ASP A 2 -22.22 14.83 -2.47
CA ASP A 2 -21.34 16.01 -2.22
C ASP A 2 -20.52 15.98 -0.92
N ILE A 3 -21.02 15.30 0.11
CA ILE A 3 -20.37 15.25 1.43
C ILE A 3 -19.09 14.41 1.42
N MET A 4 -19.09 13.26 0.72
CA MET A 4 -17.91 12.37 0.66
C MET A 4 -16.76 13.02 -0.11
N VAL A 5 -17.05 13.67 -1.24
CA VAL A 5 -16.05 14.41 -2.02
C VAL A 5 -15.44 15.52 -1.15
N LYS A 6 -16.28 16.36 -0.52
CA LYS A 6 -15.83 17.43 0.38
C LYS A 6 -15.02 16.90 1.58
N LEU A 7 -15.35 15.73 2.10
CA LEU A 7 -14.61 15.10 3.19
C LEU A 7 -13.22 14.64 2.74
N VAL A 8 -13.12 14.02 1.56
CA VAL A 8 -11.83 13.57 1.00
C VAL A 8 -10.95 14.77 0.68
N ASP A 9 -11.49 15.82 0.07
CA ASP A 9 -10.74 17.05 -0.24
C ASP A 9 -10.23 17.73 1.02
N LYS A 10 -11.06 17.82 2.06
CA LYS A 10 -10.64 18.34 3.37
C LYS A 10 -9.57 17.47 4.00
N TRP A 11 -9.71 16.14 3.97
CA TRP A 11 -8.70 15.25 4.54
C TRP A 11 -7.37 15.38 3.81
N LYS A 12 -7.39 15.44 2.47
CA LYS A 12 -6.20 15.69 1.65
C LYS A 12 -5.56 17.03 2.01
N ALA A 13 -6.33 18.11 2.07
CA ALA A 13 -5.84 19.44 2.43
C ALA A 13 -5.21 19.47 3.84
N VAL A 14 -5.82 18.80 4.82
CA VAL A 14 -5.25 18.67 6.17
C VAL A 14 -3.95 17.85 6.13
N SER A 15 -3.90 16.78 5.33
CA SER A 15 -2.71 15.93 5.16
C SER A 15 -1.53 16.62 4.50
N GLU A 16 -1.80 17.62 3.69
CA GLU A 16 -0.76 18.43 3.05
C GLU A 16 -0.24 19.53 3.99
N SER A 17 -0.99 19.84 5.05
CA SER A 17 -0.71 20.94 5.95
C SER A 17 0.30 20.61 7.05
N SER A 18 1.12 21.59 7.42
CA SER A 18 2.14 21.43 8.47
C SER A 18 1.58 21.55 9.89
N TRP A 19 0.43 22.20 10.08
CA TRP A 19 -0.13 22.44 11.43
C TRP A 19 -0.58 21.16 12.13
N ILE A 20 -0.95 20.11 11.39
CA ILE A 20 -1.40 18.85 11.96
C ILE A 20 -0.31 18.18 12.82
N MET A 21 0.97 18.41 12.50
CA MET A 21 2.10 17.95 13.32
C MET A 21 2.10 18.62 14.69
N TRP A 22 1.77 19.92 14.76
CA TRP A 22 1.66 20.65 16.02
C TRP A 22 0.49 20.15 16.86
N VAL A 23 -0.61 19.73 16.23
CA VAL A 23 -1.73 19.10 16.96
C VAL A 23 -1.31 17.78 17.56
N GLN A 24 -0.58 16.94 16.82
CA GLN A 24 -0.06 15.67 17.35
C GLN A 24 0.81 15.90 18.58
N ILE A 25 1.74 16.86 18.51
CA ILE A 25 2.61 17.25 19.64
C ILE A 25 1.75 17.77 20.79
N ALA A 26 0.81 18.68 20.52
CA ALA A 26 -0.04 19.28 21.54
C ALA A 26 -0.87 18.22 22.28
N VAL A 27 -1.50 17.29 21.56
CA VAL A 27 -2.30 16.20 22.14
C VAL A 27 -1.42 15.26 22.98
N PHE A 28 -0.23 14.93 22.47
CA PHE A 28 0.74 14.11 23.19
C PHE A 28 1.16 14.78 24.52
N CYS A 29 1.65 16.03 24.44
CA CYS A 29 2.10 16.80 25.59
C CYS A 29 0.96 17.09 26.57
N LEU A 30 -0.23 17.46 26.09
CA LEU A 30 -1.40 17.74 26.93
C LEU A 30 -1.78 16.50 27.75
N THR A 31 -1.78 15.32 27.14
CA THR A 31 -2.08 14.06 27.86
C THR A 31 -1.08 13.82 28.99
N LEU A 32 0.22 14.04 28.74
CA LEU A 32 1.26 13.90 29.76
C LEU A 32 1.19 14.97 30.85
N ILE A 33 0.89 16.23 30.50
CA ILE A 33 0.72 17.33 31.45
C ILE A 33 -0.49 17.07 32.35
N LEU A 34 -1.61 16.62 31.80
CA LEU A 34 -2.79 16.26 32.58
C LEU A 34 -2.49 15.10 33.55
N ALA A 35 -1.71 14.11 33.12
CA ALA A 35 -1.23 13.04 33.99
C ALA A 35 -0.30 13.58 35.10
N PHE A 36 0.65 14.45 34.76
CA PHE A 36 1.56 15.10 35.70
C PHE A 36 0.78 15.87 36.77
N VAL A 37 -0.15 16.75 36.37
CA VAL A 37 -0.96 17.56 37.30
C VAL A 37 -1.81 16.66 38.19
N THR A 38 -2.37 15.59 37.64
CA THR A 38 -3.15 14.61 38.41
C THR A 38 -2.28 13.89 39.46
N GLY A 39 -1.08 13.46 39.07
CA GLY A 39 -0.11 12.83 39.97
C GLY A 39 0.43 13.80 41.04
N PHE A 40 0.73 15.03 40.65
CA PHE A 40 1.24 16.07 41.54
C PHE A 40 0.21 16.48 42.61
N THR A 41 -1.06 16.64 42.21
CA THR A 41 -2.12 17.07 43.13
C THR A 41 -2.49 16.00 44.15
N LYS A 42 -2.31 14.72 43.81
CA LYS A 42 -2.80 13.58 44.60
C LYS A 42 -1.69 12.69 45.17
N GLY A 43 -0.43 12.93 44.82
CA GLY A 43 0.72 12.20 45.35
C GLY A 43 0.89 10.80 44.75
N PRO A 44 1.81 9.97 45.29
CA PRO A 44 2.23 8.74 44.66
C PRO A 44 1.23 7.60 44.81
N VAL A 45 0.29 7.67 45.76
CA VAL A 45 -0.77 6.64 45.92
C VAL A 45 -1.70 6.59 44.71
N VAL A 46 -1.83 7.69 43.97
CA VAL A 46 -2.58 7.71 42.70
C VAL A 46 -1.98 6.82 41.64
N LEU A 47 -0.68 6.51 41.70
CA LEU A 47 -0.03 5.64 40.73
C LEU A 47 -0.49 4.19 40.80
N ILE A 48 -0.88 3.70 41.97
CA ILE A 48 -1.41 2.33 42.05
C ILE A 48 -2.70 2.28 41.23
N PHE A 49 -3.56 3.30 41.36
CA PHE A 49 -4.83 3.35 40.65
C PHE A 49 -4.65 3.71 39.17
N VAL A 50 -3.84 4.72 38.85
CA VAL A 50 -3.56 5.13 37.47
C VAL A 50 -2.76 4.08 36.73
N GLY A 51 -1.78 3.44 37.38
CA GLY A 51 -1.03 2.31 36.83
C GLY A 51 -1.92 1.11 36.57
N VAL A 52 -2.73 0.67 37.54
CA VAL A 52 -3.65 -0.47 37.35
C VAL A 52 -4.64 -0.20 36.20
N PHE A 53 -5.24 1.00 36.15
CA PHE A 53 -6.22 1.30 35.10
C PHE A 53 -5.59 1.65 33.75
N LEU A 54 -4.53 2.46 33.68
CA LEU A 54 -3.91 2.84 32.40
C LEU A 54 -3.01 1.74 31.83
N ILE A 55 -2.12 1.16 32.64
CA ILE A 55 -1.25 0.07 32.18
C ILE A 55 -2.08 -1.21 32.02
N GLY A 56 -2.92 -1.55 33.01
CA GLY A 56 -3.83 -2.69 32.86
C GLY A 56 -4.81 -2.52 31.71
N GLY A 57 -5.37 -1.31 31.53
CA GLY A 57 -6.22 -0.98 30.40
C GLY A 57 -5.51 -1.06 29.05
N TRP A 58 -4.26 -0.62 28.97
CA TRP A 58 -3.41 -0.80 27.78
C TRP A 58 -3.15 -2.27 27.48
N LEU A 59 -2.80 -3.09 28.49
CA LEU A 59 -2.60 -4.54 28.31
C LEU A 59 -3.88 -5.25 27.86
N ILE A 60 -5.02 -4.89 28.44
CA ILE A 60 -6.34 -5.39 28.00
C ILE A 60 -6.60 -4.96 26.56
N ALA A 61 -6.38 -3.67 26.23
CA ALA A 61 -6.55 -3.15 24.88
C ALA A 61 -5.68 -3.92 23.86
N LEU A 62 -4.42 -4.24 24.19
CA LEU A 62 -3.56 -5.05 23.34
C LEU A 62 -4.17 -6.43 23.08
N GLY A 63 -4.71 -7.09 24.11
CA GLY A 63 -5.31 -8.41 23.99
C GLY A 63 -6.62 -8.43 23.18
N ILE A 64 -7.47 -7.40 23.32
CA ILE A 64 -8.84 -7.45 22.78
C ILE A 64 -9.08 -6.61 21.52
N SER A 65 -8.22 -5.64 21.19
CA SER A 65 -8.46 -4.73 20.05
C SER A 65 -8.56 -5.49 18.71
N LYS A 66 -7.65 -6.44 18.47
CA LYS A 66 -7.63 -7.23 17.23
C LYS A 66 -8.81 -8.21 17.14
N PRO A 67 -9.14 -8.99 18.19
CA PRO A 67 -10.36 -9.80 18.21
C PRO A 67 -11.65 -9.00 17.95
N ILE A 68 -11.79 -7.81 18.57
CA ILE A 68 -12.95 -6.95 18.35
C ILE A 68 -13.00 -6.46 16.90
N ALA A 69 -11.87 -5.99 16.35
CA ALA A 69 -11.79 -5.57 14.95
C ALA A 69 -12.18 -6.71 13.99
N ALA A 70 -11.71 -7.94 14.24
CA ALA A 70 -12.06 -9.11 13.46
C ALA A 70 -13.55 -9.47 13.57
N ALA A 71 -14.13 -9.38 14.77
CA ALA A 71 -15.57 -9.60 14.97
C ALA A 71 -16.42 -8.55 14.24
N ILE A 72 -15.99 -7.28 14.24
CA ILE A 72 -16.65 -6.21 13.47
C ILE A 72 -16.53 -6.50 11.97
N ALA A 73 -15.34 -6.83 11.47
CA ALA A 73 -15.13 -7.14 10.06
C ALA A 73 -16.02 -8.30 9.57
N LYS A 74 -16.18 -9.34 10.39
CA LYS A 74 -17.07 -10.48 10.11
C LYS A 74 -18.55 -10.07 10.10
N LYS A 75 -18.99 -9.21 11.04
CA LYS A 75 -20.39 -8.76 11.13
C LYS A 75 -20.79 -7.81 10.01
N VAL A 76 -19.87 -6.93 9.61
CA VAL A 76 -20.11 -5.99 8.50
C VAL A 76 -20.18 -6.73 7.18
N ASP A 77 -19.70 -7.97 7.09
CA ASP A 77 -19.58 -8.72 5.84
C ASP A 77 -18.97 -7.82 4.76
N LEU A 78 -17.73 -7.39 5.01
CA LEU A 78 -17.01 -6.46 4.13
C LEU A 78 -17.01 -6.96 2.68
N ASN A 79 -17.04 -8.28 2.47
CA ASN A 79 -17.11 -8.89 1.15
C ASN A 79 -18.42 -8.61 0.43
N LYS A 80 -19.56 -8.50 1.13
CA LYS A 80 -20.85 -8.12 0.54
C LYS A 80 -20.87 -6.68 0.04
N TYR A 81 -20.32 -5.75 0.80
CA TYR A 81 -20.30 -4.32 0.43
C TYR A 81 -19.22 -3.99 -0.61
N MET A 82 -18.18 -4.80 -0.65
CA MET A 82 -17.10 -4.66 -1.61
C MET A 82 -17.33 -5.54 -2.85
N GLY A 83 -18.24 -6.52 -2.85
CA GLY A 83 -18.48 -7.41 -3.98
C GLY A 83 -17.21 -8.17 -4.39
N LYS A 84 -16.85 -8.16 -5.68
CA LYS A 84 -15.57 -8.71 -6.20
C LYS A 84 -14.32 -8.01 -5.63
N TYR A 85 -14.52 -6.91 -4.91
CA TYR A 85 -13.51 -6.13 -4.22
C TYR A 85 -13.36 -6.53 -2.73
N GLY A 86 -14.02 -7.60 -2.28
CA GLY A 86 -13.79 -8.24 -0.99
C GLY A 86 -12.57 -9.16 -0.99
N GLY A 87 -12.13 -9.62 0.20
CA GLY A 87 -11.04 -10.60 0.32
C GLY A 87 -10.38 -10.64 1.69
N GLU A 88 -9.58 -11.69 1.92
CA GLU A 88 -8.84 -11.88 3.18
C GLU A 88 -7.80 -10.76 3.40
N ASP A 89 -7.09 -10.35 2.35
CA ASP A 89 -6.12 -9.24 2.41
C ASP A 89 -6.78 -7.91 2.81
N PHE A 90 -7.95 -7.60 2.26
CA PHE A 90 -8.73 -6.41 2.61
C PHE A 90 -9.24 -6.45 4.04
N THR A 91 -9.78 -7.61 4.43
CA THR A 91 -10.22 -7.85 5.80
C THR A 91 -9.05 -7.67 6.77
N ASN A 92 -7.84 -8.13 6.42
CA ASN A 92 -6.64 -7.98 7.23
C ASN A 92 -6.17 -6.54 7.38
N VAL A 93 -6.16 -5.74 6.30
CA VAL A 93 -5.80 -4.31 6.36
C VAL A 93 -6.83 -3.52 7.16
N PHE A 94 -8.12 -3.79 6.95
CA PHE A 94 -9.22 -3.20 7.72
C PHE A 94 -9.08 -3.53 9.21
N ILE A 95 -8.86 -4.80 9.55
CA ILE A 95 -8.66 -5.25 10.94
C ILE A 95 -7.49 -4.50 11.57
N LYS A 96 -6.34 -4.38 10.89
CA LYS A 96 -5.16 -3.67 11.45
C LYS A 96 -5.41 -2.18 11.67
N THR A 97 -6.08 -1.53 10.72
CA THR A 97 -6.45 -0.12 10.82
C THR A 97 -7.41 0.11 11.98
N LEU A 98 -8.50 -0.67 12.03
CA LEU A 98 -9.51 -0.58 13.08
C LEU A 98 -8.95 -0.96 14.45
N SER A 99 -8.08 -1.96 14.53
CA SER A 99 -7.41 -2.35 15.79
C SER A 99 -6.61 -1.19 16.38
N SER A 100 -5.89 -0.43 15.54
CA SER A 100 -5.09 0.71 15.98
C SER A 100 -5.97 1.82 16.56
N PHE A 101 -7.16 2.04 15.98
CA PHE A 101 -8.16 2.97 16.52
C PHE A 101 -8.83 2.46 17.80
N LEU A 102 -9.21 1.17 17.85
CA LEU A 102 -9.80 0.54 19.03
C LEU A 102 -8.86 0.55 20.23
N LEU A 103 -7.56 0.45 19.99
CA LEU A 103 -6.55 0.49 21.04
C LEU A 103 -6.57 1.84 21.79
N PHE A 104 -6.69 2.95 21.04
CA PHE A 104 -6.96 4.27 21.63
C PHE A 104 -8.29 4.31 22.39
N LEU A 105 -9.37 3.83 21.78
CA LEU A 105 -10.72 3.88 22.36
C LEU A 105 -10.78 3.14 23.70
N ILE A 106 -10.31 1.89 23.74
CA ILE A 106 -10.33 1.04 24.93
C ILE A 106 -9.45 1.65 26.03
N THR A 107 -8.23 2.07 25.69
CA THR A 107 -7.32 2.69 26.67
C THR A 107 -7.92 3.99 27.23
N SER A 108 -8.64 4.76 26.42
CA SER A 108 -9.35 5.97 26.85
C SER A 108 -10.52 5.66 27.79
N ILE A 109 -11.26 4.57 27.55
CA ILE A 109 -12.32 4.10 28.46
C ILE A 109 -11.72 3.77 29.83
N PHE A 110 -10.61 3.03 29.88
CA PHE A 110 -9.94 2.73 31.15
C PHE A 110 -9.40 3.98 31.85
N ALA A 111 -8.88 4.95 31.09
CA ALA A 111 -8.48 6.25 31.63
C ALA A 111 -9.66 6.98 32.27
N PHE A 112 -10.83 6.97 31.62
CA PHE A 112 -12.04 7.56 32.15
C PHE A 112 -12.54 6.85 33.41
N ILE A 113 -12.53 5.51 33.44
CA ILE A 113 -12.85 4.72 34.64
C ILE A 113 -11.90 5.09 35.79
N SER A 114 -10.60 5.26 35.51
CA SER A 114 -9.63 5.71 36.50
C SER A 114 -9.99 7.07 37.10
N LEU A 115 -10.44 8.03 36.29
CA LEU A 115 -10.89 9.34 36.76
C LEU A 115 -12.10 9.22 37.69
N ILE A 116 -13.09 8.38 37.36
CA ILE A 116 -14.25 8.11 38.22
C ILE A 116 -13.79 7.49 39.54
N PHE A 117 -12.96 6.44 39.49
CA PHE A 117 -12.47 5.75 40.66
C PHE A 117 -11.71 6.70 41.59
N MET A 118 -10.81 7.53 41.03
CA MET A 118 -10.09 8.53 41.79
C MET A 118 -11.01 9.58 42.45
N ARG A 119 -12.17 9.88 41.86
CA ARG A 119 -13.15 10.80 42.45
C ARG A 119 -13.87 10.15 43.63
N VAL A 120 -14.28 8.89 43.49
CA VAL A 120 -14.95 8.11 44.54
C VAL A 120 -14.02 7.90 45.74
N PHE A 121 -12.78 7.47 45.50
CA PHE A 121 -11.80 7.14 46.54
C PHE A 121 -10.89 8.31 46.95
N ARG A 122 -11.30 9.56 46.63
CA ARG A 122 -10.48 10.77 46.86
C ARG A 122 -9.95 10.91 48.28
N LYS A 123 -10.74 10.50 49.28
CA LYS A 123 -10.38 10.59 50.71
C LYS A 123 -9.23 9.64 51.05
N LEU A 124 -9.30 8.38 50.60
CA LEU A 124 -8.24 7.39 50.84
C LEU A 124 -6.94 7.78 50.13
N ILE A 125 -7.05 8.29 48.90
CA ILE A 125 -5.91 8.72 48.10
C ILE A 125 -5.17 9.90 48.74
N LYS A 126 -5.90 10.89 49.29
CA LYS A 126 -5.29 12.08 49.90
C LYS A 126 -4.80 11.89 51.34
N LYS A 127 -5.30 10.86 52.05
CA LYS A 127 -4.97 10.57 53.45
C LYS A 127 -3.47 10.64 53.79
N PRO A 128 -2.52 10.15 52.96
CA PRO A 128 -1.09 10.25 53.27
C PRO A 128 -0.55 11.69 53.19
N LEU A 129 -1.07 12.50 52.27
CA LEU A 129 -0.70 13.91 52.13
C LEU A 129 -1.30 14.74 53.26
N GLU A 130 -2.55 14.46 53.62
CA GLU A 130 -3.25 15.09 54.74
C GLU A 130 -2.52 14.80 56.05
N LYS A 131 -2.19 13.53 56.34
CA LYS A 131 -1.39 13.15 57.51
C LYS A 131 -0.03 13.85 57.59
N ARG A 132 0.67 14.04 56.46
CA ARG A 132 1.94 14.77 56.49
C ARG A 132 1.75 16.25 56.77
N LYS A 133 0.71 16.85 56.20
CA LYS A 133 0.35 18.25 56.44
C LYS A 133 -0.01 18.48 57.91
N GLU A 134 -0.81 17.59 58.50
CA GLU A 134 -1.16 17.60 59.93
C GLU A 134 0.09 17.48 60.83
N ASN A 135 1.10 16.74 60.39
CA ASN A 135 2.38 16.59 61.10
C ASN A 135 3.43 17.66 60.76
N ASN A 136 3.06 18.78 60.12
CA ASN A 136 3.97 19.85 59.66
C ASN A 136 5.15 19.36 58.79
N LYS A 137 4.98 18.23 58.08
CA LYS A 137 5.99 17.67 57.17
C LYS A 137 5.74 18.11 55.74
N SER A 138 6.83 18.38 54.99
CA SER A 138 6.73 18.70 53.57
C SER A 138 6.05 17.59 52.76
N THR A 139 5.16 18.02 51.86
CA THR A 139 4.44 17.15 50.92
C THR A 139 5.00 17.21 49.50
N ILE A 140 5.90 18.17 49.22
CA ILE A 140 6.42 18.43 47.87
C ILE A 140 7.12 17.22 47.26
N GLY A 141 7.96 16.51 48.02
CA GLY A 141 8.66 15.32 47.49
C GLY A 141 7.71 14.21 47.04
N LEU A 142 6.64 13.95 47.79
CA LEU A 142 5.61 12.97 47.41
C LEU A 142 4.81 13.43 46.19
N ARG A 143 4.49 14.72 46.13
CA ARG A 143 3.79 15.31 44.98
C ARG A 143 4.64 15.23 43.71
N LEU A 144 5.93 15.56 43.78
CA LEU A 144 6.84 15.43 42.64
C LEU A 144 7.01 13.97 42.21
N ALA A 145 7.15 13.03 43.15
CA ALA A 145 7.18 11.61 42.82
C ALA A 145 5.90 11.16 42.10
N GLY A 146 4.73 11.56 42.59
CA GLY A 146 3.46 11.33 41.91
C GLY A 146 3.39 11.96 40.52
N GLY A 147 3.85 13.20 40.40
CA GLY A 147 3.87 13.97 39.15
C GLY A 147 4.81 13.40 38.10
N LEU A 148 5.96 12.86 38.47
CA LEU A 148 6.94 12.32 37.52
C LEU A 148 6.56 10.93 36.99
N ILE A 149 6.00 10.07 37.84
CA ILE A 149 5.70 8.69 37.44
C ILE A 149 4.35 8.61 36.68
N ALA A 150 3.38 9.49 36.97
CA ALA A 150 2.06 9.43 36.33
C ALA A 150 2.10 9.62 34.79
N PRO A 151 2.91 10.54 34.23
CA PRO A 151 3.18 10.63 32.80
C PRO A 151 3.72 9.33 32.19
N ILE A 152 4.61 8.61 32.90
CA ILE A 152 5.17 7.34 32.42
C ILE A 152 4.06 6.30 32.23
N ALA A 153 3.15 6.18 33.20
CA ALA A 153 1.98 5.30 33.10
C ALA A 153 0.97 5.74 32.01
N ALA A 154 0.94 7.03 31.68
CA ALA A 154 0.08 7.61 30.65
C ALA A 154 0.70 7.62 29.24
N LEU A 155 1.98 7.24 29.09
CA LEU A 155 2.68 7.19 27.79
C LEU A 155 1.90 6.42 26.71
N PRO A 156 1.31 5.23 27.00
CA PRO A 156 0.52 4.53 25.99
C PRO A 156 -0.64 5.37 25.48
N LEU A 157 -1.45 5.93 26.38
CA LEU A 157 -2.59 6.78 26.04
C LEU A 157 -2.17 8.04 25.26
N ALA A 158 -1.07 8.69 25.67
CA ALA A 158 -0.52 9.84 24.97
C ALA A 158 -0.10 9.49 23.54
N SER A 159 0.57 8.34 23.35
CA SER A 159 0.95 7.84 22.03
C SER A 159 -0.29 7.53 21.17
N PHE A 160 -1.27 6.82 21.71
CA PHE A 160 -2.46 6.40 20.96
C PHE A 160 -3.34 7.58 20.56
N SER A 161 -3.53 8.55 21.45
CA SER A 161 -4.28 9.78 21.16
C SER A 161 -3.60 10.63 20.07
N ALA A 162 -2.29 10.84 20.18
CA ALA A 162 -1.52 11.56 19.16
C ALA A 162 -1.51 10.83 17.81
N ASN A 163 -1.52 9.49 17.81
CA ASN A 163 -1.62 8.70 16.58
C ASN A 163 -2.99 8.79 15.91
N VAL A 164 -4.08 8.83 16.66
CA VAL A 164 -5.44 9.00 16.11
C VAL A 164 -5.60 10.36 15.47
N VAL A 165 -5.18 11.43 16.17
CA VAL A 165 -5.21 12.78 15.58
C VAL A 165 -4.22 12.91 14.41
N GLY A 166 -3.14 12.16 14.48
CA GLY A 166 -2.14 12.00 13.44
C GLY A 166 -2.59 11.24 12.20
N ILE A 167 -3.83 10.72 12.13
CA ILE A 167 -4.31 10.06 10.91
C ILE A 167 -4.28 11.00 9.71
N ALA A 168 -4.42 12.31 9.92
CA ALA A 168 -4.30 13.28 8.85
C ALA A 168 -2.88 13.86 8.73
N ALA A 169 -1.85 13.28 9.35
CA ALA A 169 -0.49 13.79 9.27
C ALA A 169 0.36 13.08 8.20
N LYS A 170 1.35 13.80 7.68
CA LYS A 170 2.35 13.25 6.75
C LYS A 170 3.18 12.15 7.44
N PRO A 171 3.17 10.90 6.94
CA PRO A 171 3.88 9.79 7.57
C PRO A 171 5.40 10.02 7.62
N GLU A 172 5.96 10.76 6.66
CA GLU A 172 7.39 11.04 6.59
C GLU A 172 7.88 12.11 7.58
N SER A 173 6.97 12.85 8.22
CA SER A 173 7.34 13.85 9.23
C SER A 173 8.06 13.20 10.42
N GLY A 174 9.02 13.93 11.02
CA GLY A 174 9.77 13.43 12.18
C GLY A 174 8.86 13.03 13.34
N VAL A 175 7.79 13.81 13.58
CA VAL A 175 6.76 13.53 14.60
C VAL A 175 6.03 12.22 14.30
N SER A 176 5.53 12.04 13.07
CA SER A 176 4.81 10.81 12.71
C SER A 176 5.71 9.57 12.73
N LYS A 177 6.99 9.71 12.36
CA LYS A 177 7.98 8.63 12.49
C LYS A 177 8.20 8.24 13.95
N ALA A 178 8.37 9.22 14.84
CA ALA A 178 8.54 8.97 16.28
C ALA A 178 7.30 8.31 16.89
N LEU A 179 6.10 8.82 16.58
CA LEU A 179 4.84 8.25 17.04
C LEU A 179 4.60 6.83 16.49
N ASN A 180 5.00 6.55 15.24
CA ASN A 180 4.97 5.21 14.67
C ASN A 180 5.95 4.26 15.37
N GLY A 181 7.16 4.73 15.68
CA GLY A 181 8.13 3.97 16.47
C GLY A 181 7.60 3.62 17.86
N MET A 182 7.02 4.59 18.56
CA MET A 182 6.38 4.37 19.86
C MET A 182 5.17 3.44 19.74
N GLN A 183 4.32 3.58 18.71
CA GLN A 183 3.21 2.67 18.47
C GLN A 183 3.71 1.23 18.31
N LYS A 184 4.73 1.02 17.46
CA LYS A 184 5.31 -0.31 17.23
C LYS A 184 5.94 -0.85 18.51
N PHE A 185 6.63 -0.02 19.30
CA PHE A 185 7.18 -0.44 20.58
C PHE A 185 6.09 -0.86 21.58
N LEU A 186 5.10 0.00 21.81
CA LEU A 186 3.98 -0.20 22.74
C LEU A 186 3.00 -1.31 22.33
N THR A 187 3.09 -1.79 21.08
CA THR A 187 2.26 -2.88 20.57
C THR A 187 3.06 -4.10 20.19
N PHE A 188 4.34 -4.19 20.57
CA PHE A 188 5.23 -5.31 20.22
C PHE A 188 5.26 -5.60 18.72
N LYS A 189 5.30 -4.54 17.91
CA LYS A 189 5.28 -4.51 16.44
C LYS A 189 3.99 -5.06 15.80
N GLN A 190 2.94 -5.29 16.59
CA GLN A 190 1.67 -5.80 16.07
C GLN A 190 0.85 -4.74 15.34
N MET A 191 1.06 -3.45 15.63
CA MET A 191 0.34 -2.34 15.01
C MET A 191 1.27 -1.21 14.59
N SER A 192 0.86 -0.47 13.56
CA SER A 192 1.53 0.73 13.06
C SER A 192 0.66 1.95 13.32
N ALA A 193 1.27 3.14 13.32
CA ALA A 193 0.51 4.39 13.44
C ALA A 193 -0.50 4.56 12.30
N LEU A 194 -1.65 5.18 12.60
CA LEU A 194 -2.71 5.43 11.60
C LEU A 194 -2.24 6.33 10.46
N SER A 195 -1.27 7.23 10.71
CA SER A 195 -0.61 8.03 9.66
C SER A 195 0.04 7.18 8.57
N GLN A 196 0.44 5.94 8.87
CA GLN A 196 1.03 5.05 7.87
C GLN A 196 -0.01 4.52 6.87
N TYR A 197 -1.27 4.34 7.29
CA TYR A 197 -2.35 3.89 6.41
C TYR A 197 -3.00 5.04 5.65
N SER A 198 -2.88 6.27 6.18
CA SER A 198 -3.60 7.45 5.70
C SER A 198 -3.42 7.77 4.20
N PRO A 199 -2.20 7.81 3.62
CA PRO A 199 -2.05 8.08 2.20
C PRO A 199 -2.83 7.09 1.30
N GLY A 200 -2.75 5.79 1.62
CA GLY A 200 -3.51 4.77 0.91
C GLY A 200 -5.02 4.91 1.11
N LEU A 201 -5.48 5.23 2.32
CA LEU A 201 -6.91 5.45 2.61
C LEU A 201 -7.47 6.70 1.88
N ILE A 202 -6.72 7.80 1.85
CA ILE A 202 -7.08 9.01 1.08
C ILE A 202 -7.19 8.66 -0.41
N SER A 203 -6.27 7.84 -0.92
CA SER A 203 -6.26 7.42 -2.32
C SER A 203 -7.46 6.53 -2.66
N VAL A 204 -7.77 5.53 -1.83
CA VAL A 204 -8.99 4.72 -1.96
C VAL A 204 -10.24 5.59 -1.90
N ALA A 205 -10.30 6.53 -0.95
CA ALA A 205 -11.45 7.41 -0.83
C ALA A 205 -11.60 8.35 -2.04
N THR A 206 -10.48 8.78 -2.64
CA THR A 206 -10.46 9.57 -3.89
C THR A 206 -11.01 8.74 -5.05
N LEU A 207 -10.55 7.49 -5.21
CA LEU A 207 -11.05 6.57 -6.22
C LEU A 207 -12.55 6.29 -6.05
N ALA A 208 -13.00 6.06 -4.81
CA ALA A 208 -14.41 5.84 -4.51
C ALA A 208 -15.28 7.07 -4.77
N ALA A 209 -14.79 8.26 -4.42
CA ALA A 209 -15.49 9.52 -4.65
C ALA A 209 -15.64 9.83 -6.15
N ASP A 210 -14.59 9.57 -6.94
CA ASP A 210 -14.61 9.70 -8.40
C ASP A 210 -15.58 8.70 -9.05
N TYR A 211 -15.55 7.44 -8.63
CA TYR A 211 -16.50 6.42 -9.09
C TYR A 211 -17.96 6.80 -8.83
N LEU A 212 -18.26 7.31 -7.62
CA LEU A 212 -19.60 7.78 -7.26
C LEU A 212 -20.06 8.98 -8.11
N LYS A 213 -19.13 9.81 -8.60
CA LYS A 213 -19.42 10.98 -9.42
C LYS A 213 -19.66 10.60 -10.89
N ASN A 214 -18.84 9.70 -11.43
CA ASN A 214 -18.86 9.36 -12.85
C ASN A 214 -19.80 8.19 -13.19
N GLY A 215 -20.20 7.37 -12.20
CA GLY A 215 -21.27 6.38 -12.33
C GLY A 215 -20.94 5.13 -13.16
N SER A 216 -19.83 5.11 -13.89
CA SER A 216 -19.34 3.97 -14.68
C SER A 216 -17.86 3.69 -14.38
N ASN A 217 -17.43 2.43 -14.56
CA ASN A 217 -16.01 2.08 -14.45
C ASN A 217 -15.20 2.80 -15.53
N ASP A 218 -15.68 2.81 -16.77
CA ASP A 218 -14.94 3.32 -17.94
C ASP A 218 -14.65 4.82 -17.85
N ASP A 219 -15.50 5.57 -17.14
CA ASP A 219 -15.30 7.02 -16.92
C ASP A 219 -14.60 7.37 -15.61
N SER A 220 -14.19 6.39 -14.82
CA SER A 220 -13.56 6.60 -13.51
C SER A 220 -12.04 6.49 -13.52
N ILE A 221 -11.38 7.11 -12.54
CA ILE A 221 -9.93 6.98 -12.32
C ILE A 221 -9.58 5.51 -12.05
N PHE A 222 -10.42 4.80 -11.27
CA PHE A 222 -10.22 3.38 -11.00
C PHE A 222 -10.23 2.55 -12.28
N GLY A 223 -11.22 2.77 -13.15
CA GLY A 223 -11.28 2.11 -14.46
C GLY A 223 -10.10 2.47 -15.33
N SER A 224 -9.67 3.73 -15.38
CA SER A 224 -8.48 4.13 -16.13
C SER A 224 -7.19 3.45 -15.65
N ILE A 225 -7.00 3.28 -14.33
CA ILE A 225 -5.89 2.51 -13.77
C ILE A 225 -5.98 1.04 -14.20
N ASN A 226 -7.18 0.45 -14.10
CA ASN A 226 -7.41 -0.93 -14.52
C ASN A 226 -7.12 -1.12 -16.02
N THR A 227 -7.72 -0.30 -16.88
CA THR A 227 -7.52 -0.31 -18.34
C THR A 227 -6.05 -0.15 -18.69
N TYR A 228 -5.33 0.77 -18.03
CA TYR A 228 -3.90 0.95 -18.25
C TYR A 228 -3.10 -0.33 -17.98
N PHE A 229 -3.30 -0.98 -16.83
CA PHE A 229 -2.56 -2.21 -16.54
C PHE A 229 -3.01 -3.41 -17.37
N GLN A 230 -4.28 -3.46 -17.79
CA GLN A 230 -4.78 -4.48 -18.71
C GLN A 230 -4.11 -4.43 -20.09
N GLN A 231 -3.62 -3.26 -20.52
CA GLN A 231 -2.88 -3.15 -21.78
C GLN A 231 -1.57 -3.96 -21.80
N PHE A 232 -0.99 -4.30 -20.64
CA PHE A 232 0.15 -5.24 -20.56
C PHE A 232 -0.24 -6.71 -20.75
N PHE A 233 -1.51 -7.00 -21.03
CA PHE A 233 -1.99 -8.35 -21.26
C PHE A 233 -2.74 -8.49 -22.58
N ASN A 234 -3.06 -7.38 -23.25
CA ASN A 234 -3.83 -7.40 -24.49
C ASN A 234 -2.93 -7.78 -25.68
N GLN A 235 -3.21 -8.89 -26.36
CA GLN A 235 -2.40 -9.35 -27.48
C GLN A 235 -2.26 -8.37 -28.64
N ASP A 236 -3.29 -7.57 -28.91
CA ASP A 236 -3.26 -6.59 -30.00
C ASP A 236 -2.15 -5.54 -29.80
N ASN A 237 -1.66 -5.37 -28.56
CA ASN A 237 -0.61 -4.43 -28.20
C ASN A 237 0.80 -4.90 -28.58
N TYR A 238 0.92 -6.12 -29.08
CA TYR A 238 2.20 -6.77 -29.37
C TYR A 238 2.30 -7.12 -30.84
N SER A 239 3.49 -6.93 -31.39
CA SER A 239 3.84 -7.41 -32.71
C SER A 239 5.29 -7.90 -32.65
N PHE A 240 5.61 -8.94 -33.41
CA PHE A 240 6.99 -9.38 -33.56
C PHE A 240 7.29 -9.64 -35.02
N LYS A 241 8.54 -9.38 -35.40
CA LYS A 241 9.05 -9.62 -36.74
C LYS A 241 10.37 -10.35 -36.66
N GLY A 242 10.44 -11.51 -37.31
CA GLY A 242 11.70 -12.20 -37.54
C GLY A 242 12.49 -11.48 -38.62
N ILE A 243 13.70 -11.07 -38.29
CA ILE A 243 14.69 -10.54 -39.23
C ILE A 243 15.77 -11.59 -39.36
N PRO A 244 15.90 -12.23 -40.54
CA PRO A 244 16.94 -13.20 -40.72
C PRO A 244 18.33 -12.55 -40.60
N ASN A 245 19.20 -13.16 -39.80
CA ASN A 245 20.56 -12.70 -39.58
C ASN A 245 21.54 -13.85 -39.86
N ASN A 246 22.47 -13.63 -40.79
CA ASN A 246 23.47 -14.64 -41.18
C ASN A 246 22.86 -16.01 -41.56
N ILE A 247 21.87 -16.03 -42.46
CA ILE A 247 21.40 -17.31 -43.04
C ILE A 247 22.48 -17.87 -43.96
N ALA A 248 23.01 -19.03 -43.60
CA ALA A 248 23.82 -19.91 -44.43
C ALA A 248 23.01 -21.13 -44.88
N ILE A 249 23.52 -21.91 -45.82
CA ILE A 249 22.97 -23.21 -46.21
C ILE A 249 23.96 -24.28 -45.78
N ASN A 250 23.51 -25.29 -45.03
CA ASN A 250 24.36 -26.38 -44.59
C ASN A 250 24.64 -27.38 -45.74
N ALA A 251 25.53 -28.34 -45.48
CA ALA A 251 25.91 -29.36 -46.47
C ALA A 251 24.76 -30.26 -46.96
N LYS A 252 23.59 -30.22 -46.31
CA LYS A 252 22.37 -30.94 -46.70
C LYS A 252 21.37 -30.08 -47.47
N GLY A 253 21.72 -28.83 -47.78
CA GLY A 253 20.83 -27.89 -48.47
C GLY A 253 19.81 -27.21 -47.56
N GLU A 254 19.95 -27.35 -46.23
CA GLU A 254 19.02 -26.78 -45.27
C GLU A 254 19.52 -25.39 -44.82
N PRO A 255 18.64 -24.37 -44.73
CA PRO A 255 19.02 -23.07 -44.20
C PRO A 255 19.39 -23.18 -42.70
N THR A 256 20.54 -22.63 -42.34
CA THR A 256 21.08 -22.55 -40.98
C THR A 256 21.49 -21.12 -40.70
N GLY A 257 21.02 -20.50 -39.62
CA GLY A 257 21.40 -19.14 -39.26
C GLY A 257 20.79 -18.72 -37.94
N ASP A 258 20.89 -17.42 -37.64
CA ASP A 258 20.22 -16.82 -36.50
C ASP A 258 19.02 -15.97 -36.99
N ILE A 259 18.01 -15.80 -36.16
CA ILE A 259 16.93 -14.84 -36.41
C ILE A 259 16.97 -13.80 -35.30
N ASP A 260 17.13 -12.53 -35.67
CA ASP A 260 16.86 -11.44 -34.74
C ASP A 260 15.35 -11.23 -34.66
N VAL A 261 14.80 -11.28 -33.46
CA VAL A 261 13.37 -11.01 -33.23
C VAL A 261 13.23 -9.57 -32.81
N GLU A 262 12.63 -8.76 -33.68
CA GLU A 262 12.17 -7.43 -33.29
C GLU A 262 10.82 -7.54 -32.60
N PHE A 263 10.81 -7.20 -31.32
CA PHE A 263 9.58 -7.16 -30.54
C PHE A 263 9.09 -5.73 -30.41
N TYR A 264 7.79 -5.52 -30.66
CA TYR A 264 7.15 -4.23 -30.57
C TYR A 264 6.03 -4.26 -29.54
N PHE A 265 5.99 -3.24 -28.66
CA PHE A 265 4.90 -3.04 -27.71
C PHE A 265 4.42 -1.60 -27.65
N SER A 266 3.11 -1.40 -27.57
CA SER A 266 2.46 -0.13 -27.24
C SER A 266 1.18 -0.38 -26.42
N LEU A 267 0.67 0.59 -25.66
CA LEU A 267 -0.58 0.41 -24.89
C LEU A 267 -1.88 0.42 -25.73
N LYS A 268 -1.88 0.06 -27.02
CA LYS A 268 -3.12 0.01 -27.85
C LYS A 268 -3.10 -0.98 -29.02
N LYS A 269 -2.22 -0.76 -29.99
CA LYS A 269 -2.06 -1.65 -31.14
C LYS A 269 -0.79 -1.30 -31.87
N VAL A 270 0.02 -2.32 -32.14
CA VAL A 270 1.11 -2.21 -33.11
C VAL A 270 0.72 -3.05 -34.32
N ASP A 271 0.72 -2.44 -35.51
CA ASP A 271 0.49 -3.22 -36.72
C ASP A 271 1.73 -4.06 -37.10
N SER A 272 1.58 -4.93 -38.10
CA SER A 272 2.68 -5.78 -38.58
C SER A 272 3.82 -5.00 -39.26
N ALA A 273 3.62 -3.72 -39.56
CA ALA A 273 4.63 -2.82 -40.11
C ALA A 273 5.36 -2.01 -39.02
N GLY A 274 4.94 -2.12 -37.75
CA GLY A 274 5.51 -1.36 -36.65
C GLY A 274 4.93 0.05 -36.48
N ASN A 275 3.82 0.37 -37.15
CA ASN A 275 3.09 1.62 -36.91
C ASN A 275 2.28 1.49 -35.61
N VAL A 276 2.26 2.59 -34.85
CA VAL A 276 1.66 2.65 -33.53
C VAL A 276 0.51 3.64 -33.54
N GLU A 277 -0.65 3.18 -33.12
CA GLU A 277 -1.73 4.08 -32.75
C GLU A 277 -1.70 4.32 -31.24
N TYR A 278 -1.68 5.59 -30.82
CA TYR A 278 -1.78 5.94 -29.40
C TYR A 278 -3.25 6.14 -29.02
N ASN A 279 -3.73 5.43 -27.99
CA ASN A 279 -5.05 5.70 -27.43
C ASN A 279 -4.95 6.62 -26.23
N LYS A 280 -5.87 7.57 -26.16
CA LYS A 280 -6.03 8.42 -24.99
C LYS A 280 -6.75 7.66 -23.89
N ILE A 281 -6.03 7.25 -22.85
CA ILE A 281 -6.64 6.80 -21.61
C ILE A 281 -6.95 8.06 -20.82
N LYS A 282 -8.23 8.39 -20.65
CA LYS A 282 -8.77 9.66 -20.12
C LYS A 282 -7.88 10.31 -19.05
N TYR A 283 -7.69 9.67 -17.90
CA TYR A 283 -6.93 10.24 -16.77
C TYR A 283 -5.40 10.17 -16.90
N PHE A 284 -4.88 9.50 -17.92
CA PHE A 284 -3.45 9.51 -18.26
C PHE A 284 -3.14 10.52 -19.39
N THR A 285 -4.14 10.98 -20.15
CA THR A 285 -3.94 11.83 -21.35
C THR A 285 -4.60 13.20 -21.29
N ASP A 286 -5.76 13.31 -20.68
CA ASP A 286 -6.50 14.57 -20.62
C ASP A 286 -6.21 15.30 -19.30
N SER A 287 -5.68 16.52 -19.40
CA SER A 287 -5.58 17.60 -18.38
C SER A 287 -5.04 17.31 -16.97
N ASP A 288 -4.90 16.06 -16.53
CA ASP A 288 -4.29 15.76 -15.24
C ASP A 288 -3.65 14.35 -15.14
N PRO A 289 -2.65 13.99 -15.98
CA PRO A 289 -1.78 12.83 -15.73
C PRO A 289 -1.18 12.83 -14.32
N SER A 290 -1.08 14.02 -13.71
CA SER A 290 -0.65 14.18 -12.33
C SER A 290 -1.62 13.54 -11.33
N THR A 291 -2.90 13.37 -11.64
CA THR A 291 -3.89 12.75 -10.73
C THR A 291 -3.61 11.27 -10.51
N VAL A 292 -3.41 10.47 -11.57
CA VAL A 292 -3.06 9.05 -11.40
C VAL A 292 -1.71 8.91 -10.72
N GLN A 293 -0.73 9.73 -11.13
CA GLN A 293 0.59 9.74 -10.51
C GLN A 293 0.52 10.10 -9.01
N LYS A 294 -0.30 11.07 -8.61
CA LYS A 294 -0.52 11.44 -7.19
C LYS A 294 -1.14 10.30 -6.39
N ILE A 295 -2.08 9.56 -6.97
CA ILE A 295 -2.72 8.39 -6.35
C ILE A 295 -1.69 7.27 -6.12
N ILE A 296 -0.92 6.93 -7.17
CA ILE A 296 0.15 5.92 -7.07
C ILE A 296 1.21 6.36 -6.05
N ASN A 297 1.61 7.63 -6.08
CA ASN A 297 2.58 8.18 -5.14
C ASN A 297 2.14 7.96 -3.69
N ASN A 298 0.88 8.27 -3.37
CA ASN A 298 0.34 8.08 -2.03
C ASN A 298 0.35 6.60 -1.61
N PHE A 299 -0.01 5.69 -2.50
CA PHE A 299 0.06 4.27 -2.25
C PHE A 299 1.49 3.78 -1.97
N THR A 300 2.51 4.39 -2.58
CA THR A 300 3.92 3.99 -2.41
C THR A 300 4.67 4.78 -1.33
N ARG A 301 3.98 5.44 -0.39
CA ARG A 301 4.65 6.20 0.70
C ARG A 301 5.10 5.35 1.88
N THR A 302 4.34 4.31 2.19
CA THR A 302 4.55 3.43 3.35
C THR A 302 4.16 2.01 3.00
N GLU A 303 4.65 1.06 3.78
CA GLU A 303 4.33 -0.35 3.59
C GLU A 303 2.84 -0.63 3.80
N GLU A 304 2.25 0.07 4.77
CA GLU A 304 0.82 0.01 5.08
C GLU A 304 -0.04 0.57 3.95
N SER A 305 0.37 1.68 3.31
CA SER A 305 -0.32 2.22 2.14
C SER A 305 -0.12 1.35 0.91
N PHE A 306 1.06 0.74 0.74
CA PHE A 306 1.35 -0.13 -0.39
C PHE A 306 0.49 -1.40 -0.34
N LYS A 307 0.32 -1.99 0.85
CA LYS A 307 -0.63 -3.11 1.05
C LYS A 307 -2.04 -2.77 0.63
N ILE A 308 -2.45 -1.50 0.69
CA ILE A 308 -3.74 -1.06 0.16
C ILE A 308 -3.75 -1.09 -1.37
N PHE A 309 -2.65 -0.69 -2.00
CA PHE A 309 -2.51 -0.72 -3.45
C PHE A 309 -2.42 -2.12 -4.03
N GLU A 310 -1.73 -3.04 -3.33
CA GLU A 310 -1.69 -4.45 -3.72
C GLU A 310 -3.10 -5.02 -3.90
N MET A 311 -4.04 -4.64 -3.02
CA MET A 311 -5.44 -5.06 -3.14
C MET A 311 -6.15 -4.51 -4.38
N ILE A 312 -5.74 -3.34 -4.87
CA ILE A 312 -6.27 -2.75 -6.10
C ILE A 312 -5.67 -3.48 -7.30
N LEU A 313 -4.35 -3.63 -7.33
CA LEU A 313 -3.63 -4.26 -8.43
C LEU A 313 -3.98 -5.74 -8.60
N LYS A 314 -4.14 -6.52 -7.52
CA LYS A 314 -4.57 -7.94 -7.58
C LYS A 314 -5.92 -8.16 -8.27
N ARG A 315 -6.66 -7.10 -8.56
CA ARG A 315 -7.97 -7.15 -9.22
C ARG A 315 -7.95 -6.70 -10.67
N ILE A 316 -6.76 -6.38 -11.20
CA ILE A 316 -6.56 -6.27 -12.64
C ILE A 316 -6.94 -7.61 -13.23
N ASP A 317 -8.04 -7.63 -13.97
CA ASP A 317 -8.50 -8.81 -14.67
C ASP A 317 -7.59 -9.02 -15.88
N THR A 318 -6.72 -10.01 -15.79
CA THR A 318 -5.86 -10.46 -16.90
C THR A 318 -6.60 -11.33 -17.90
N VAL A 319 -7.85 -11.68 -17.59
CA VAL A 319 -8.60 -12.67 -18.35
C VAL A 319 -9.60 -11.98 -19.26
N ILE A 320 -9.07 -11.44 -20.36
CA ILE A 320 -9.88 -11.04 -21.51
C ILE A 320 -10.27 -12.33 -22.25
N TYR A 321 -11.34 -12.98 -21.80
CA TYR A 321 -11.83 -14.20 -22.44
C TYR A 321 -12.54 -13.86 -23.76
N LYS A 322 -11.84 -13.85 -24.90
CA LYS A 322 -12.52 -14.01 -26.19
C LYS A 322 -12.96 -15.48 -26.41
N ASP A 323 -12.22 -16.45 -25.85
CA ASP A 323 -12.40 -17.89 -26.15
C ASP A 323 -12.19 -18.84 -24.94
N GLY A 324 -12.28 -18.35 -23.69
CA GLY A 324 -12.13 -19.19 -22.49
C GLY A 324 -10.69 -19.49 -22.02
N LYS A 325 -9.65 -19.06 -22.77
CA LYS A 325 -8.23 -19.08 -22.34
C LYS A 325 -7.72 -17.70 -21.91
N PRO A 326 -6.86 -17.58 -20.88
CA PRO A 326 -6.17 -16.34 -20.53
C PRO A 326 -5.27 -15.83 -21.67
N GLU A 327 -5.23 -14.51 -21.88
CA GLU A 327 -4.42 -13.87 -22.95
C GLU A 327 -2.92 -14.14 -22.79
N ILE A 328 -2.43 -14.29 -21.55
CA ILE A 328 -1.03 -14.64 -21.29
C ILE A 328 -0.68 -16.04 -21.77
N GLU A 329 -1.61 -17.00 -21.67
CA GLU A 329 -1.39 -18.36 -22.18
C GLU A 329 -1.35 -18.36 -23.70
N LYS A 330 -2.27 -17.63 -24.33
CA LYS A 330 -2.22 -17.41 -25.78
C LYS A 330 -0.91 -16.73 -26.19
N TYR A 331 -0.36 -15.83 -25.36
CA TYR A 331 0.87 -15.11 -25.68
C TYR A 331 2.09 -16.05 -25.60
N ILE A 332 2.13 -16.89 -24.56
CA ILE A 332 3.11 -17.98 -24.45
C ILE A 332 2.97 -18.94 -25.63
N GLU A 333 1.75 -19.31 -26.02
CA GLU A 333 1.47 -20.19 -27.16
C GLU A 333 1.87 -19.56 -28.50
N ASN A 334 1.63 -18.25 -28.70
CA ASN A 334 2.04 -17.53 -29.90
C ASN A 334 3.57 -17.44 -30.01
N ILE A 335 4.25 -17.16 -28.89
CA ILE A 335 5.71 -17.24 -28.82
C ILE A 335 6.14 -18.67 -29.14
N ASP A 336 5.60 -19.69 -28.48
CA ASP A 336 5.96 -21.10 -28.73
C ASP A 336 5.73 -21.53 -30.19
N ASN A 337 4.59 -21.16 -30.79
CA ASN A 337 4.21 -21.53 -32.15
C ASN A 337 4.98 -20.76 -33.23
N ALA A 338 5.34 -19.50 -32.99
CA ALA A 338 6.19 -18.72 -33.91
C ALA A 338 7.57 -19.36 -34.14
N PHE A 339 7.96 -20.30 -33.28
CA PHE A 339 9.26 -20.95 -33.31
C PHE A 339 9.18 -22.48 -33.37
N LYS A 340 7.98 -23.06 -33.54
CA LYS A 340 7.85 -24.47 -33.94
C LYS A 340 8.20 -24.59 -35.42
N PRO A 341 8.99 -25.61 -35.81
CA PRO A 341 9.22 -25.88 -37.22
C PRO A 341 7.88 -26.13 -37.90
N ASP A 342 7.65 -25.42 -39.01
CA ASP A 342 6.41 -25.52 -39.78
C ASP A 342 6.12 -27.01 -40.06
N VAL A 343 4.91 -27.46 -39.73
CA VAL A 343 4.49 -28.86 -39.86
C VAL A 343 4.20 -29.14 -41.34
N GLY A 344 5.25 -29.08 -42.16
CA GLY A 344 5.21 -29.09 -43.62
C GLY A 344 6.57 -29.41 -44.28
N GLY A 345 7.61 -29.75 -43.52
CA GLY A 345 8.80 -30.43 -44.07
C GLY A 345 10.11 -29.64 -44.14
N HIS A 346 10.21 -28.45 -43.52
CA HIS A 346 11.49 -27.75 -43.37
C HIS A 346 11.72 -27.34 -41.91
N GLN A 347 12.64 -28.04 -41.24
CA GLN A 347 13.12 -27.66 -39.90
C GLN A 347 13.95 -26.39 -40.01
N LEU A 348 13.34 -25.25 -39.68
CA LEU A 348 14.07 -24.01 -39.52
C LEU A 348 14.73 -24.00 -38.13
N ASN A 349 15.95 -24.54 -38.02
CA ASN A 349 16.80 -24.51 -36.83
C ASN A 349 17.43 -23.11 -36.64
N PHE A 350 16.62 -22.07 -36.47
CA PHE A 350 17.14 -20.73 -36.19
C PHE A 350 17.22 -20.47 -34.69
N LYS A 351 18.37 -20.03 -34.18
CA LYS A 351 18.43 -19.44 -32.83
C LYS A 351 17.80 -18.06 -32.88
N ALA A 352 16.74 -17.84 -32.12
CA ALA A 352 16.04 -16.57 -32.06
C ALA A 352 16.64 -15.65 -30.97
N ASN A 353 17.12 -14.47 -31.35
CA ASN A 353 17.61 -13.42 -30.45
C ASN A 353 16.46 -12.49 -30.04
N PHE A 354 16.09 -12.51 -28.75
CA PHE A 354 14.97 -11.72 -28.20
C PHE A 354 15.38 -10.42 -27.51
N SER A 355 16.63 -9.97 -27.65
CA SER A 355 17.08 -8.73 -26.99
C SER A 355 16.55 -7.46 -27.66
N ASN A 356 16.11 -7.52 -28.92
CA ASN A 356 15.67 -6.36 -29.68
C ASN A 356 14.20 -5.98 -29.38
N ILE A 357 13.99 -5.40 -28.19
CA ILE A 357 12.69 -4.97 -27.69
C ILE A 357 12.50 -3.47 -27.91
N LYS A 358 11.57 -3.11 -28.79
CA LYS A 358 11.13 -1.74 -29.08
C LYS A 358 9.82 -1.45 -28.37
N VAL A 359 9.90 -0.59 -27.37
CA VAL A 359 8.74 -0.12 -26.61
C VAL A 359 8.37 1.29 -27.06
N PHE A 360 7.15 1.45 -27.56
CA PHE A 360 6.60 2.73 -27.95
C PHE A 360 5.82 3.34 -26.80
N LEU A 361 6.35 4.45 -26.29
CA LEU A 361 5.93 5.00 -25.01
C LEU A 361 6.01 6.52 -25.00
N GLU A 362 4.87 7.14 -24.74
CA GLU A 362 4.77 8.57 -24.50
C GLU A 362 5.11 8.93 -23.03
N PRO A 363 5.61 10.14 -22.75
CA PRO A 363 5.95 10.55 -21.38
C PRO A 363 4.80 10.42 -20.38
N TRP A 364 3.56 10.72 -20.79
CA TRP A 364 2.37 10.69 -19.94
C TRP A 364 1.90 9.27 -19.61
N GLN A 365 2.39 8.26 -20.34
CA GLN A 365 2.13 6.84 -20.07
C GLN A 365 3.08 6.29 -18.98
N LYS A 366 4.12 7.04 -18.59
CA LYS A 366 5.07 6.57 -17.57
C LYS A 366 4.50 6.73 -16.16
N ILE A 367 4.60 5.66 -15.38
CA ILE A 367 4.39 5.71 -13.93
C ILE A 367 5.76 5.86 -13.27
N VAL A 368 5.92 6.90 -12.48
CA VAL A 368 7.16 7.18 -11.75
C VAL A 368 6.99 6.73 -10.30
N ILE A 369 7.81 5.79 -9.83
CA ILE A 369 7.84 5.37 -8.43
C ILE A 369 9.24 5.68 -7.88
N ALA A 370 9.31 6.67 -6.98
CA ALA A 370 10.59 7.15 -6.44
C ALA A 370 11.32 6.08 -5.62
N ASN A 371 10.59 5.28 -4.85
CA ASN A 371 11.15 4.21 -4.03
C ASN A 371 11.32 2.92 -4.86
N ASP A 372 12.57 2.47 -4.98
CA ASP A 372 12.95 1.29 -5.74
C ASP A 372 12.27 0.01 -5.24
N GLU A 373 12.14 -0.15 -3.92
CA GLU A 373 11.49 -1.30 -3.30
C GLU A 373 10.03 -1.41 -3.76
N TYR A 374 9.28 -0.31 -3.69
CA TYR A 374 7.88 -0.30 -4.14
C TYR A 374 7.76 -0.46 -5.64
N ARG A 375 8.69 0.12 -6.41
CA ARG A 375 8.74 -0.10 -7.86
C ARG A 375 8.87 -1.58 -8.18
N GLN A 376 9.80 -2.28 -7.55
CA GLN A 376 9.99 -3.72 -7.74
C GLN A 376 8.78 -4.53 -7.26
N LYS A 377 8.15 -4.15 -6.14
CA LYS A 377 6.91 -4.81 -5.68
C LYS A 377 5.76 -4.65 -6.68
N VAL A 378 5.59 -3.48 -7.31
CA VAL A 378 4.57 -3.29 -8.37
C VAL A 378 4.85 -4.20 -9.56
N LYS A 379 6.10 -4.21 -10.06
CA LYS A 379 6.49 -5.10 -11.18
C LYS A 379 6.22 -6.56 -10.85
N TRP A 380 6.72 -7.01 -9.70
CA TRP A 380 6.53 -8.36 -9.22
C TRP A 380 5.05 -8.73 -9.11
N LEU A 381 4.21 -7.81 -8.62
CA LEU A 381 2.78 -8.08 -8.48
C LEU A 381 2.09 -8.27 -9.84
N ILE A 382 2.42 -7.44 -10.83
CA ILE A 382 1.89 -7.57 -12.19
C ILE A 382 2.37 -8.89 -12.82
N LEU A 383 3.64 -9.26 -12.63
CA LEU A 383 4.19 -10.54 -13.08
C LEU A 383 3.55 -11.75 -12.37
N ASN A 384 3.18 -11.58 -11.10
CA ASN A 384 2.52 -12.62 -10.32
C ASN A 384 1.07 -12.82 -10.79
N ILE A 385 0.38 -11.72 -11.08
CA ILE A 385 -0.94 -11.71 -11.72
C ILE A 385 -0.88 -12.39 -13.10
N ALA A 386 0.23 -12.21 -13.83
CA ALA A 386 0.51 -12.88 -15.10
C ALA A 386 0.88 -14.37 -14.98
N GLY A 387 1.09 -14.90 -13.77
CA GLY A 387 1.53 -16.28 -13.56
C GLY A 387 2.99 -16.57 -13.92
N ILE A 388 3.81 -15.54 -14.18
CA ILE A 388 5.23 -15.66 -14.57
C ILE A 388 6.19 -15.05 -13.53
N ALA A 389 5.70 -14.70 -12.34
CA ALA A 389 6.52 -14.13 -11.26
C ALA A 389 7.73 -14.99 -10.89
N ASN A 390 7.51 -16.30 -10.79
CA ASN A 390 8.49 -17.29 -10.33
C ASN A 390 9.29 -17.95 -11.47
N VAL A 391 9.04 -17.54 -12.72
CA VAL A 391 9.84 -17.98 -13.87
C VAL A 391 11.21 -17.30 -13.77
N GLN A 392 12.28 -18.07 -13.95
CA GLN A 392 13.63 -17.54 -13.89
C GLN A 392 13.83 -16.48 -14.99
N LEU A 393 14.21 -15.27 -14.58
CA LEU A 393 14.50 -14.18 -15.51
C LEU A 393 15.88 -14.41 -16.14
N PRO A 394 15.98 -14.57 -17.48
CA PRO A 394 17.26 -14.67 -18.16
C PRO A 394 18.08 -13.39 -17.96
N GLN A 395 19.32 -13.54 -17.52
CA GLN A 395 20.24 -12.41 -17.24
C GLN A 395 21.21 -12.15 -18.39
N THR A 396 21.44 -13.15 -19.26
CA THR A 396 22.33 -13.05 -20.41
C THR A 396 21.60 -13.43 -21.70
N GLN A 397 22.17 -13.01 -22.84
CA GLN A 397 21.64 -13.39 -24.16
C GLN A 397 21.63 -14.91 -24.36
N GLU A 398 22.67 -15.60 -23.89
CA GLU A 398 22.78 -17.06 -23.95
C GLU A 398 21.64 -17.72 -23.16
N GLN A 399 21.40 -17.26 -21.93
CA GLN A 399 20.28 -17.73 -21.11
C GLN A 399 18.93 -17.45 -21.76
N LEU A 400 18.78 -16.30 -22.42
CA LEU A 400 17.54 -15.91 -23.11
C LEU A 400 17.25 -16.82 -24.32
N ASN A 401 18.30 -17.14 -25.08
CA ASN A 401 18.20 -18.04 -26.24
C ASN A 401 17.80 -19.46 -25.83
N GLU A 402 18.35 -19.95 -24.71
CA GLU A 402 18.11 -21.30 -24.16
C GLU A 402 16.82 -21.41 -23.35
N SER A 403 16.19 -20.28 -23.01
CA SER A 403 14.95 -20.26 -22.23
C SER A 403 13.75 -20.78 -23.02
N ASP A 404 12.83 -21.41 -22.29
CA ASP A 404 11.51 -21.77 -22.80
C ASP A 404 10.66 -20.51 -23.12
N ALA A 405 9.49 -20.73 -23.73
CA ALA A 405 8.59 -19.63 -24.09
C ALA A 405 8.23 -18.76 -22.86
N LYS A 406 8.08 -19.36 -21.68
CA LYS A 406 7.78 -18.62 -20.44
C LYS A 406 8.93 -17.72 -20.00
N GLY A 407 10.18 -18.19 -20.07
CA GLY A 407 11.37 -17.39 -19.75
C GLY A 407 11.54 -16.20 -20.69
N LYS A 408 11.26 -16.40 -21.99
CA LYS A 408 11.27 -15.32 -22.99
C LYS A 408 10.17 -14.29 -22.74
N VAL A 409 8.94 -14.74 -22.48
CA VAL A 409 7.82 -13.87 -22.10
C VAL A 409 8.15 -13.08 -20.83
N ARG A 410 8.78 -13.71 -19.84
CA ARG A 410 9.22 -13.03 -18.61
C ARG A 410 10.25 -11.93 -18.90
N TYR A 411 11.25 -12.20 -19.74
CA TYR A 411 12.24 -11.20 -20.15
C TYR A 411 11.60 -9.99 -20.85
N ILE A 412 10.65 -10.24 -21.75
CA ILE A 412 9.91 -9.20 -22.47
C ILE A 412 9.12 -8.32 -21.50
N PHE A 413 8.38 -8.92 -20.57
CA PHE A 413 7.58 -8.18 -19.58
C PHE A 413 8.46 -7.31 -18.68
N GLU A 414 9.60 -7.81 -18.22
CA GLU A 414 10.54 -7.02 -17.43
C GLU A 414 11.08 -5.82 -18.21
N SER A 415 11.49 -6.04 -19.46
CA SER A 415 11.99 -4.99 -20.34
C SER A 415 10.94 -3.91 -20.62
N MET A 416 9.66 -4.30 -20.70
CA MET A 416 8.54 -3.35 -20.78
C MET A 416 8.36 -2.60 -19.46
N PHE A 417 8.31 -3.30 -18.32
CA PHE A 417 8.12 -2.65 -17.03
C PHE A 417 9.25 -1.70 -16.64
N ASP A 418 10.49 -1.96 -17.05
CA ASP A 418 11.61 -1.03 -16.89
C ASP A 418 11.38 0.32 -17.58
N GLN A 419 10.62 0.32 -18.68
CA GLN A 419 10.33 1.54 -19.44
C GLN A 419 9.05 2.23 -18.98
N PHE A 420 8.00 1.49 -18.63
CA PHE A 420 6.72 2.06 -18.17
C PHE A 420 6.68 2.43 -16.68
N ILE A 421 7.38 1.68 -15.83
CA ILE A 421 7.37 1.85 -14.37
C ILE A 421 8.78 2.25 -13.93
N THR A 422 9.04 3.55 -13.96
CA THR A 422 10.39 4.13 -13.89
C THR A 422 10.72 4.66 -12.50
N LYS A 423 12.02 4.82 -12.23
CA LYS A 423 12.50 5.56 -11.06
C LYS A 423 12.42 7.06 -11.31
N GLN A 424 12.11 7.83 -10.27
CA GLN A 424 12.42 9.27 -10.30
C GLN A 424 13.95 9.41 -10.36
N LYS A 425 14.43 10.09 -11.42
CA LYS A 425 15.87 10.36 -11.60
C LYS A 425 16.40 11.33 -10.57
#